data_AF-A0A2D6NXM8-F1
#
_entry.id   AF-A0A2D6NXM8-F1
#
_cell.length_a   1.000
_cell.length_b   1.000
_cell.length_c   1.000
_cell.angle_alpha   90.00
_cell.angle_beta   90.00
_cell.angle_gamma   90.00
#
_symmetry.space_group_name_H-M   'P 1'
#
loop_
_entity.id
_entity.type
_entity.pdbx_description
1 polymer ?
#
loop_
_entity_poly.entity_id
_entity_poly.type
_entity_poly.pdbx_seq_one_letter_code
_entity_poly.pdbx_strand_id
1 'polypeptide(L)'
;MPKKKKSSKKKKITPPILKRIEKKLDSILRREREQADSDEDLEEDLEEIKKDLEGSPLKKITVKDFGKALIGSFIGVTSHFVFLEGAHFADNLTTARASWLLIVAYVVGLIFIYAAGFKKVKQIRLLSFIPARITLIYIVALSVTFFVLYIYGITAHSSAILIYKQVAAVSIPAIIGASAADLIGHE
;
A
#
# COMPACT_ATOMS: atom_id res chain seq x y z
N MET A 1 -24.10 89.74 -12.41
CA MET A 1 -23.00 89.08 -11.66
C MET A 1 -22.59 87.80 -12.39
N PRO A 2 -21.43 87.74 -13.07
CA PRO A 2 -20.98 86.54 -13.79
C PRO A 2 -20.04 85.67 -12.93
N LYS A 3 -20.34 84.36 -12.85
CA LYS A 3 -19.58 83.35 -12.09
C LYS A 3 -18.25 83.02 -12.80
N LYS A 4 -17.12 83.30 -12.13
CA LYS A 4 -15.76 82.92 -12.57
C LYS A 4 -15.59 81.40 -12.60
N LYS A 5 -15.34 80.82 -13.78
CA LYS A 5 -14.85 79.45 -13.98
C LYS A 5 -13.42 79.32 -13.42
N LYS A 6 -13.21 78.47 -12.41
CA LYS A 6 -11.88 78.07 -11.92
C LYS A 6 -11.25 77.10 -12.92
N SER A 7 -10.15 77.49 -13.55
CA SER A 7 -9.35 76.62 -14.42
C SER A 7 -8.57 75.61 -13.57
N SER A 8 -8.75 74.32 -13.87
CA SER A 8 -7.99 73.23 -13.27
C SER A 8 -6.55 73.26 -13.79
N LYS A 9 -5.59 73.65 -12.93
CA LYS A 9 -4.15 73.54 -13.23
C LYS A 9 -3.78 72.07 -13.46
N LYS A 10 -3.50 71.69 -14.70
CA LYS A 10 -2.83 70.42 -15.04
C LYS A 10 -1.45 70.43 -14.37
N LYS A 11 -1.28 69.62 -13.32
CA LYS A 11 0.03 69.33 -12.70
C LYS A 11 0.91 68.66 -13.76
N LYS A 12 1.94 69.35 -14.25
CA LYS A 12 2.99 68.75 -15.08
C LYS A 12 3.73 67.73 -14.21
N ILE A 13 3.57 66.46 -14.54
CA ILE A 13 4.28 65.35 -13.91
C ILE A 13 5.77 65.52 -14.28
N THR A 14 6.61 65.65 -13.27
CA THR A 14 8.05 65.90 -13.43
C THR A 14 8.77 64.60 -13.85
N PRO A 15 9.71 64.65 -14.83
CA PRO A 15 10.46 63.49 -15.32
C PRO A 15 11.14 62.59 -14.27
N PRO A 16 11.62 63.07 -13.10
CA PRO A 16 12.16 62.18 -12.06
C PRO A 16 11.13 61.24 -11.41
N ILE A 17 9.83 61.58 -11.45
CA ILE A 17 8.78 60.72 -10.87
C ILE A 17 8.50 59.53 -11.79
N LEU A 18 8.51 59.74 -13.11
CA LEU A 18 8.34 58.69 -14.11
C LEU A 18 9.43 57.61 -14.00
N LYS A 19 10.70 58.02 -13.89
CA LYS A 19 11.83 57.07 -13.69
C LYS A 19 11.71 56.22 -12.42
N ARG A 20 11.12 56.76 -11.33
CA ARG A 20 10.88 56.00 -10.10
C ARG A 20 9.75 54.99 -10.25
N ILE A 21 8.73 55.32 -11.05
CA ILE A 21 7.61 54.43 -11.33
C ILE A 21 8.07 53.28 -12.22
N GLU A 22 8.85 53.56 -13.28
CA GLU A 22 9.44 52.55 -14.16
C GLU A 22 10.30 51.55 -13.38
N LYS A 23 11.22 52.02 -12.52
CA LYS A 23 12.03 51.12 -11.67
C LYS A 23 11.21 50.24 -10.73
N LYS A 24 10.11 50.77 -10.18
CA LYS A 24 9.22 49.98 -9.31
C LYS A 24 8.47 48.92 -10.11
N LEU A 25 8.00 49.27 -11.31
CA LEU A 25 7.29 48.33 -12.18
C LEU A 25 8.20 47.17 -12.60
N ASP A 26 9.45 47.47 -12.99
CA ASP A 26 10.46 46.44 -13.31
C ASP A 26 10.76 45.52 -12.12
N SER A 27 10.84 46.08 -10.90
CA SER A 27 11.08 45.28 -9.70
C SER A 27 9.89 44.38 -9.32
N ILE A 28 8.66 44.80 -9.64
CA ILE A 28 7.45 43.99 -9.41
C ILE A 28 7.38 42.88 -10.46
N LEU A 29 7.62 43.20 -11.74
CA LEU A 29 7.65 42.21 -12.83
C LEU A 29 8.71 41.13 -12.62
N ARG A 30 9.89 41.50 -12.09
CA ARG A 30 10.92 40.52 -11.72
C ARG A 30 10.46 39.57 -10.61
N ARG A 31 9.79 40.10 -9.58
CA ARG A 31 9.27 39.28 -8.47
C ARG A 31 8.12 38.38 -8.90
N GLU A 32 7.22 38.84 -9.78
CA GLU A 32 6.17 38.00 -10.34
C GLU A 32 6.73 36.86 -11.19
N ARG A 33 7.80 37.11 -11.98
CA ARG A 33 8.50 36.04 -12.70
C ARG A 33 9.17 35.03 -11.77
N GLU A 34 9.89 35.49 -10.75
CA GLU A 34 10.51 34.58 -9.78
C GLU A 34 9.48 33.75 -9.00
N GLN A 35 8.28 34.29 -8.73
CA GLN A 35 7.18 33.52 -8.13
C GLN A 35 6.57 32.52 -9.11
N ALA A 36 6.38 32.91 -10.37
CA ALA A 36 5.85 32.02 -11.39
C ALA A 36 6.80 30.84 -11.68
N ASP A 37 8.11 31.12 -11.79
CA ASP A 37 9.14 30.08 -11.95
C ASP A 37 9.16 29.15 -10.71
N SER A 38 9.04 29.71 -9.50
CA SER A 38 8.97 28.92 -8.27
C SER A 38 7.68 28.10 -8.14
N ASP A 39 6.56 28.56 -8.71
CA ASP A 39 5.29 27.84 -8.72
C ASP A 39 5.31 26.70 -9.76
N GLU A 40 5.97 26.89 -10.91
CA GLU A 40 6.22 25.82 -11.90
C GLU A 40 7.13 24.72 -11.32
N ASP A 41 8.23 25.09 -10.65
CA ASP A 41 9.12 24.13 -9.97
C ASP A 41 8.36 23.32 -8.89
N LEU A 42 7.44 23.95 -8.16
CA LEU A 42 6.60 23.28 -7.16
C LEU A 42 5.55 22.35 -7.80
N GLU A 43 5.03 22.69 -8.97
CA GLU A 43 4.13 21.81 -9.73
C GLU A 43 4.87 20.58 -10.28
N GLU A 44 6.10 20.75 -10.79
CA GLU A 44 6.96 19.63 -11.20
C GLU A 44 7.29 18.71 -10.02
N ASP A 45 7.70 19.27 -8.87
CA ASP A 45 7.95 18.51 -7.64
C ASP A 45 6.68 17.76 -7.17
N LEU A 46 5.50 18.40 -7.28
CA LEU A 46 4.22 17.77 -6.93
C LEU A 46 3.83 16.66 -7.92
N GLU A 47 4.13 16.81 -9.21
CA GLU A 47 3.94 15.77 -10.21
C GLU A 47 4.91 14.59 -10.01
N GLU A 48 6.16 14.87 -9.65
CA GLU A 48 7.16 13.84 -9.34
C GLU A 48 6.76 13.07 -8.06
N ILE A 49 6.33 13.79 -7.00
CA ILE A 49 5.77 13.20 -5.78
C ILE A 49 4.48 12.41 -6.09
N LYS A 50 3.61 12.90 -6.98
CA LYS A 50 2.40 12.15 -7.41
C LYS A 50 2.76 10.89 -8.17
N LYS A 51 3.73 10.93 -9.09
CA LYS A 51 4.22 9.74 -9.81
C LYS A 51 4.84 8.72 -8.85
N ASP A 52 5.61 9.18 -7.87
CA ASP A 52 6.17 8.34 -6.79
C ASP A 52 5.08 7.77 -5.86
N LEU A 53 3.99 8.50 -5.65
CA LEU A 53 2.83 8.04 -4.87
C LEU A 53 1.89 7.12 -5.67
N GLU A 54 1.77 7.31 -6.98
CA GLU A 54 0.96 6.48 -7.88
C GLU A 54 1.58 5.09 -8.08
N GLY A 55 2.92 4.99 -8.02
CA GLY A 55 3.65 3.72 -7.98
C GLY A 55 3.71 3.04 -6.61
N SER A 56 3.13 3.63 -5.56
CA SER A 56 3.30 3.12 -4.19
C SER A 56 2.59 1.77 -3.98
N PRO A 57 3.34 0.66 -3.73
CA PRO A 57 2.85 -0.72 -3.73
C PRO A 57 1.90 -1.09 -2.57
N LEU A 58 1.40 -0.11 -1.83
CA LEU A 58 0.72 -0.28 -0.54
C LEU A 58 -0.58 0.53 -0.43
N LYS A 59 -1.13 1.01 -1.54
CA LYS A 59 -2.43 1.70 -1.56
C LYS A 59 -3.53 0.67 -1.27
N LYS A 60 -4.21 0.83 -0.12
CA LYS A 60 -5.45 0.17 0.37
C LYS A 60 -5.66 -1.26 -0.13
N ILE A 61 -5.63 -2.24 0.78
CA ILE A 61 -6.08 -3.64 0.55
C ILE A 61 -7.18 -3.68 -0.53
N THR A 62 -6.84 -4.17 -1.72
CA THR A 62 -7.77 -4.22 -2.84
C THR A 62 -8.38 -5.62 -2.96
N VAL A 63 -9.54 -5.70 -3.63
CA VAL A 63 -10.15 -6.99 -3.96
C VAL A 63 -9.22 -7.86 -4.82
N LYS A 64 -8.32 -7.23 -5.60
CA LYS A 64 -7.31 -7.93 -6.38
C LYS A 64 -6.32 -8.67 -5.47
N ASP A 65 -5.90 -8.07 -4.36
CA ASP A 65 -4.97 -8.68 -3.41
C ASP A 65 -5.61 -9.89 -2.72
N PHE A 66 -6.91 -9.79 -2.38
CA PHE A 66 -7.68 -10.93 -1.88
C PHE A 66 -7.72 -12.08 -2.89
N GLY A 67 -8.00 -11.78 -4.17
CA GLY A 67 -8.02 -12.78 -5.23
C GLY A 67 -6.67 -13.48 -5.43
N LYS A 68 -5.58 -12.73 -5.41
CA LYS A 68 -4.21 -13.28 -5.48
C LYS A 68 -3.91 -14.18 -4.30
N ALA A 69 -4.23 -13.73 -3.07
CA ALA A 69 -4.03 -14.51 -1.86
C ALA A 69 -4.85 -15.81 -1.89
N LEU A 70 -6.07 -15.78 -2.41
CA LEU A 70 -6.93 -16.96 -2.58
C LEU A 70 -6.32 -17.96 -3.55
N ILE A 71 -5.93 -17.51 -4.75
CA ILE A 71 -5.32 -18.38 -5.77
C ILE A 71 -3.98 -18.95 -5.26
N GLY A 72 -3.15 -18.09 -4.67
CA GLY A 72 -1.85 -18.47 -4.14
C GLY A 72 -1.95 -19.47 -2.99
N SER A 73 -2.86 -19.25 -2.03
CA SER A 73 -3.10 -20.22 -0.96
C SER A 73 -3.65 -21.53 -1.48
N PHE A 74 -4.58 -21.48 -2.45
CA PHE A 74 -5.10 -22.70 -3.07
C PHE A 74 -3.98 -23.52 -3.72
N ILE A 75 -3.13 -22.88 -4.52
CA ILE A 75 -1.96 -23.54 -5.13
C ILE A 75 -1.02 -24.04 -4.04
N GLY A 76 -0.73 -23.25 -3.01
CA GLY A 76 0.16 -23.67 -1.91
C GLY A 76 -0.34 -24.90 -1.17
N VAL A 77 -1.64 -24.97 -0.88
CA VAL A 77 -2.29 -26.12 -0.21
C VAL A 77 -2.34 -27.36 -1.10
N THR A 78 -2.69 -27.18 -2.37
CA THR A 78 -2.84 -28.30 -3.32
C THR A 78 -1.51 -28.79 -3.88
N SER A 79 -0.47 -27.96 -3.84
CA SER A 79 0.88 -28.34 -4.22
C SER A 79 1.36 -29.53 -3.40
N HIS A 80 1.94 -30.51 -4.09
CA HIS A 80 2.54 -31.71 -3.50
C HIS A 80 1.61 -32.50 -2.55
N PHE A 81 0.29 -32.40 -2.70
CA PHE A 81 -0.67 -33.09 -1.83
C PHE A 81 -0.45 -32.82 -0.33
N VAL A 82 0.08 -31.64 0.02
CA VAL A 82 0.42 -31.32 1.41
C VAL A 82 -0.80 -31.33 2.32
N PHE A 83 -2.01 -31.14 1.79
CA PHE A 83 -3.24 -31.32 2.54
C PHE A 83 -3.49 -32.77 3.03
N LEU A 84 -3.06 -33.79 2.27
CA LEU A 84 -3.17 -35.20 2.68
C LEU A 84 -2.15 -35.52 3.76
N GLU A 85 -0.89 -35.13 3.55
CA GLU A 85 0.17 -35.34 4.54
C GLU A 85 -0.10 -34.55 5.82
N GLY A 86 -0.60 -33.32 5.69
CA GLY A 86 -0.99 -32.48 6.82
C GLY A 86 -2.14 -33.08 7.61
N ALA A 87 -3.08 -33.78 6.96
CA ALA A 87 -4.13 -34.51 7.65
C ALA A 87 -3.58 -35.66 8.50
N HIS A 88 -2.67 -36.47 7.95
CA HIS A 88 -1.99 -37.53 8.70
C HIS A 88 -1.11 -36.98 9.84
N PHE A 89 -0.45 -35.84 9.62
CA PHE A 89 0.39 -35.21 10.63
C PHE A 89 -0.44 -34.63 11.79
N ALA A 90 -1.67 -34.19 11.52
CA ALA A 90 -2.57 -33.62 12.51
C ALA A 90 -2.97 -34.59 13.62
N ASP A 91 -3.05 -35.89 13.33
CA ASP A 91 -3.41 -36.92 14.32
C ASP A 91 -2.40 -37.01 15.47
N ASN A 92 -1.12 -36.81 15.15
CA ASN A 92 -0.02 -36.87 16.12
C ASN A 92 0.28 -35.51 16.78
N LEU A 93 -0.44 -34.46 16.38
CA LEU A 93 -0.18 -33.12 16.85
C LEU A 93 -0.92 -32.82 18.15
N THR A 94 -0.23 -32.24 19.13
CA THR A 94 -0.89 -31.65 20.29
C THR A 94 -1.44 -30.27 19.92
N THR A 95 -2.50 -29.83 20.60
CA THR A 95 -3.11 -28.51 20.35
C THR A 95 -2.10 -27.38 20.55
N ALA A 96 -1.18 -27.50 21.52
CA ALA A 96 -0.12 -26.53 21.76
C ALA A 96 0.86 -26.44 20.58
N ARG A 97 1.26 -27.58 19.98
CA ARG A 97 2.11 -27.60 18.78
C ARG A 97 1.38 -26.99 17.57
N ALA A 98 0.07 -27.23 17.43
CA ALA A 98 -0.73 -26.64 16.37
C ALA A 98 -0.77 -25.10 16.47
N SER A 99 -0.98 -24.58 17.69
CA SER A 99 -0.91 -23.13 17.92
C SER A 99 0.46 -22.54 17.58
N TRP A 100 1.54 -23.23 17.94
CA TRP A 100 2.88 -22.82 17.55
C TRP A 100 3.10 -22.83 16.04
N LEU A 101 2.59 -23.83 15.32
CA LEU A 101 2.67 -23.87 13.85
C LEU A 101 1.96 -22.69 13.22
N LEU A 102 0.77 -22.31 13.70
CA LEU A 102 0.04 -21.14 13.21
C LEU A 102 0.82 -19.84 13.44
N ILE A 103 1.41 -19.67 14.62
CA ILE A 103 2.27 -18.51 14.93
C ILE A 103 3.48 -18.48 13.99
N VAL A 104 4.16 -19.62 13.83
CA VAL A 104 5.31 -19.74 12.92
C VAL A 104 4.90 -19.41 11.48
N ALA A 105 3.76 -19.91 11.02
CA ALA A 105 3.26 -19.65 9.68
C ALA A 105 2.98 -18.15 9.46
N TYR A 106 2.41 -17.47 10.45
CA TYR A 106 2.22 -16.02 10.42
C TYR A 106 3.56 -15.27 10.34
N VAL A 107 4.54 -15.65 11.16
CA VAL A 107 5.89 -15.05 11.14
C VAL A 107 6.60 -15.29 9.81
N VAL A 108 6.49 -16.49 9.23
CA VAL A 108 7.03 -16.80 7.90
C VAL A 108 6.40 -15.90 6.85
N GLY A 109 5.07 -15.77 6.84
CA GLY A 109 4.39 -14.86 5.91
C GLY A 109 4.84 -13.41 6.08
N LEU A 110 5.00 -12.95 7.32
CA LEU A 110 5.53 -11.60 7.62
C LEU A 110 6.94 -11.42 7.03
N ILE A 111 7.83 -12.40 7.21
CA ILE A 111 9.19 -12.37 6.65
C ILE A 111 9.16 -12.33 5.12
N PHE A 112 8.30 -13.14 4.48
CA PHE A 112 8.18 -13.16 3.02
C PHE A 112 7.72 -11.83 2.44
N ILE A 113 6.65 -11.25 3.00
CA ILE A 113 6.15 -9.93 2.57
C ILE A 113 7.20 -8.85 2.87
N TYR A 114 7.85 -8.92 4.03
CA TYR A 114 8.90 -7.97 4.38
C TYR A 114 10.06 -8.04 3.39
N ALA A 115 10.60 -9.23 3.13
CA ALA A 115 11.74 -9.44 2.26
C ALA A 115 11.48 -8.95 0.82
N ALA A 116 10.26 -9.14 0.33
CA ALA A 116 9.92 -8.79 -1.03
C ALA A 116 9.42 -7.34 -1.19
N GLY A 117 8.76 -6.76 -0.18
CA GLY A 117 8.28 -5.38 -0.20
C GLY A 117 9.34 -4.33 0.14
N PHE A 118 10.27 -4.62 1.06
CA PHE A 118 11.18 -3.60 1.59
C PHE A 118 12.45 -3.35 0.80
N LYS A 119 12.78 -4.19 -0.18
CA LYS A 119 14.02 -3.97 -0.95
C LYS A 119 13.99 -2.66 -1.74
N LYS A 120 12.81 -2.07 -1.97
CA LYS A 120 12.63 -0.87 -2.83
C LYS A 120 12.17 0.42 -2.12
N VAL A 121 11.72 0.40 -0.85
CA VAL A 121 11.03 1.58 -0.27
C VAL A 121 11.63 2.02 1.07
N LYS A 122 12.34 3.16 1.06
CA LYS A 122 13.00 3.78 2.24
C LYS A 122 12.06 4.57 3.18
N GLN A 123 10.76 4.64 2.90
CA GLN A 123 9.84 5.49 3.66
C GLN A 123 9.23 4.78 4.88
N ILE A 124 9.51 5.30 6.07
CA ILE A 124 9.05 4.80 7.39
C ILE A 124 7.52 4.68 7.53
N ARG A 125 6.72 5.51 6.84
CA ARG A 125 5.24 5.47 6.95
C ARG A 125 4.63 4.18 6.40
N LEU A 126 5.29 3.49 5.49
CA LEU A 126 4.78 2.25 4.89
C LEU A 126 4.83 1.05 5.83
N LEU A 127 5.69 1.10 6.86
CA LEU A 127 5.88 0.00 7.82
C LEU A 127 4.60 -0.31 8.61
N SER A 128 3.71 0.68 8.80
CA SER A 128 2.47 0.51 9.56
C SER A 128 1.35 -0.24 8.81
N PHE A 129 1.41 -0.32 7.47
CA PHE A 129 0.34 -0.97 6.68
C PHE A 129 0.59 -2.45 6.42
N ILE A 130 1.84 -2.91 6.58
CA ILE A 130 2.25 -4.30 6.35
C ILE A 130 1.61 -5.28 7.32
N PRO A 131 1.54 -5.02 8.64
CA PRO A 131 0.85 -5.91 9.58
C PRO A 131 -0.61 -6.16 9.20
N ALA A 132 -1.31 -5.14 8.68
CA ALA A 132 -2.69 -5.28 8.23
C ALA A 132 -2.80 -6.17 6.98
N ARG A 133 -1.91 -5.98 5.99
CA ARG A 133 -1.87 -6.79 4.76
C ARG A 133 -1.56 -8.26 5.06
N ILE A 134 -0.56 -8.55 5.89
CA ILE A 134 -0.24 -9.94 6.26
C ILE A 134 -1.37 -10.59 7.04
N THR A 135 -2.04 -9.85 7.94
CA THR A 135 -3.19 -10.38 8.69
C THR A 135 -4.32 -10.77 7.77
N LEU A 136 -4.61 -9.96 6.75
CA LEU A 136 -5.60 -10.31 5.73
C LEU A 136 -5.20 -11.58 4.99
N ILE A 137 -3.98 -11.62 4.44
CA ILE A 137 -3.47 -12.76 3.66
C ILE A 137 -3.51 -14.04 4.51
N TYR A 138 -3.14 -13.94 5.78
CA TYR A 138 -3.20 -15.03 6.75
C TYR A 138 -4.63 -15.55 6.95
N ILE A 139 -5.60 -14.66 7.20
CA ILE A 139 -7.02 -15.05 7.38
C ILE A 139 -7.56 -15.72 6.09
N VAL A 140 -7.22 -15.17 4.92
CA VAL A 140 -7.61 -15.76 3.63
C VAL A 140 -7.00 -17.14 3.46
N ALA A 141 -5.70 -17.30 3.71
CA ALA A 141 -5.02 -18.57 3.58
C ALA A 141 -5.57 -19.66 4.52
N LEU A 142 -5.90 -19.30 5.77
CA LEU A 142 -6.56 -20.22 6.70
C LEU A 142 -7.96 -20.61 6.23
N SER A 143 -8.74 -19.63 5.72
CA SER A 143 -10.08 -19.88 5.19
C SER A 143 -10.01 -20.82 3.98
N VAL A 144 -9.09 -20.58 3.05
CA VAL A 144 -8.88 -21.43 1.87
C VAL A 144 -8.43 -22.83 2.29
N THR A 145 -7.49 -22.95 3.23
CA THR A 145 -7.07 -24.25 3.78
C THR A 145 -8.26 -25.04 4.33
N PHE A 146 -9.10 -24.38 5.14
CA PHE A 146 -10.31 -25.00 5.67
C PHE A 146 -11.26 -25.46 4.56
N PHE A 147 -11.53 -24.59 3.57
CA PHE A 147 -12.41 -24.94 2.44
C PHE A 147 -11.86 -26.09 1.60
N VAL A 148 -10.56 -26.13 1.35
CA VAL A 148 -9.93 -27.23 0.61
C VAL A 148 -10.09 -28.54 1.38
N LEU A 149 -9.73 -28.57 2.66
CA LEU A 149 -9.89 -29.76 3.50
C LEU A 149 -11.37 -30.22 3.60
N TYR A 150 -12.30 -29.26 3.58
CA TYR A 150 -13.73 -29.53 3.54
C TYR A 150 -14.19 -30.17 2.24
N ILE A 151 -13.77 -29.64 1.09
CA ILE A 151 -14.10 -30.19 -0.24
C ILE A 151 -13.57 -31.62 -0.39
N TYR A 152 -12.38 -31.91 0.13
CA TYR A 152 -11.80 -33.26 0.12
C TYR A 152 -12.44 -34.21 1.14
N GLY A 153 -13.43 -33.77 1.93
CA GLY A 153 -14.15 -34.60 2.89
C GLY A 153 -13.36 -34.96 4.15
N ILE A 154 -12.15 -34.45 4.33
CA ILE A 154 -11.27 -34.76 5.47
C ILE A 154 -11.84 -34.20 6.78
N THR A 155 -12.56 -33.08 6.71
CA THR A 155 -13.11 -32.42 7.90
C THR A 155 -14.53 -32.87 8.25
N ALA A 156 -15.24 -33.60 7.38
CA ALA A 156 -16.68 -33.84 7.52
C ALA A 156 -17.06 -34.69 8.75
N HIS A 157 -16.19 -35.61 9.17
CA HIS A 157 -16.41 -36.48 10.33
C HIS A 157 -15.43 -36.21 11.48
N SER A 158 -14.62 -35.15 11.35
CA SER A 158 -13.54 -34.85 12.28
C SER A 158 -14.04 -33.94 13.40
N SER A 159 -13.51 -34.14 14.62
CA SER A 159 -13.77 -33.22 15.73
C SER A 159 -13.23 -31.81 15.42
N ALA A 160 -13.85 -30.76 15.96
CA ALA A 160 -13.39 -29.37 15.76
C ALA A 160 -11.91 -29.17 16.14
N ILE A 161 -11.43 -29.90 17.15
CA ILE A 161 -10.03 -29.89 17.58
C ILE A 161 -9.12 -30.51 16.50
N LEU A 162 -9.55 -31.58 15.85
CA LEU A 162 -8.79 -32.21 14.79
C LEU A 162 -8.75 -31.31 13.54
N ILE A 163 -9.88 -30.69 13.17
CA ILE A 163 -9.94 -29.73 12.07
C ILE A 163 -8.96 -28.58 12.30
N TYR A 164 -8.91 -28.03 13.52
CA TYR A 164 -7.95 -26.99 13.89
C TYR A 164 -6.49 -27.45 13.69
N LYS A 165 -6.15 -28.67 14.11
CA LYS A 165 -4.80 -29.24 13.92
C LYS A 165 -4.46 -29.45 12.45
N GLN A 166 -5.43 -29.89 11.64
CA GLN A 166 -5.27 -30.09 10.20
C GLN A 166 -5.01 -28.76 9.49
N VAL A 167 -5.81 -27.74 9.79
CA VAL A 167 -5.61 -26.38 9.26
C VAL A 167 -4.24 -25.83 9.69
N ALA A 168 -3.83 -26.04 10.94
CA ALA A 168 -2.52 -25.63 11.43
C ALA A 168 -1.36 -26.32 10.69
N ALA A 169 -1.45 -27.64 10.46
CA ALA A 169 -0.42 -28.41 9.75
C ALA A 169 -0.21 -27.94 8.30
N VAL A 170 -1.28 -27.49 7.65
CA VAL A 170 -1.26 -27.07 6.23
C VAL A 170 -1.11 -25.54 6.06
N SER A 171 -1.10 -24.78 7.15
CA SER A 171 -1.08 -23.32 7.12
C SER A 171 0.18 -22.72 6.50
N ILE A 172 1.37 -23.28 6.78
CA ILE A 172 2.66 -22.78 6.27
C ILE A 172 2.69 -22.72 4.74
N PRO A 173 2.49 -23.82 4.00
CA PRO A 173 2.51 -23.78 2.53
C PRO A 173 1.38 -22.91 1.95
N ALA A 174 0.21 -22.87 2.60
CA ALA A 174 -0.89 -21.98 2.21
C ALA A 174 -0.48 -20.50 2.28
N ILE A 175 0.16 -20.09 3.38
CA ILE A 175 0.61 -18.72 3.60
C ILE A 175 1.77 -18.36 2.68
N ILE A 176 2.71 -19.29 2.45
CA ILE A 176 3.78 -19.09 1.48
C ILE A 176 3.21 -18.89 0.08
N GLY A 177 2.28 -19.74 -0.36
CA GLY A 177 1.63 -19.62 -1.66
C GLY A 177 0.86 -18.31 -1.82
N ALA A 178 0.09 -17.92 -0.79
CA ALA A 178 -0.64 -16.66 -0.79
C ALA A 178 0.29 -15.45 -0.84
N SER A 179 1.37 -15.48 -0.06
CA SER A 179 2.38 -14.42 -0.05
C SER A 179 3.12 -14.35 -1.38
N ALA A 180 3.49 -15.48 -1.99
CA ALA A 180 4.14 -15.50 -3.30
C ALA A 180 3.25 -14.90 -4.41
N ALA A 181 1.96 -15.25 -4.43
CA ALA A 181 1.01 -14.69 -5.40
C ALA A 181 0.79 -13.18 -5.21
N ASP A 182 0.75 -12.71 -3.96
CA ASP A 182 0.68 -11.29 -3.62
C ASP A 182 1.89 -10.51 -4.17
N LEU A 183 3.07 -11.13 -4.17
CA LEU A 183 4.32 -10.56 -4.69
C LEU A 183 4.43 -10.59 -6.22
N ILE A 184 3.96 -11.66 -6.88
CA ILE A 184 4.05 -11.77 -8.34
C ILE A 184 3.13 -10.77 -9.03
N GLY A 185 1.95 -10.51 -8.48
CA GLY A 185 1.00 -9.57 -9.09
C GLY A 185 1.36 -8.09 -8.93
N HIS A 186 2.62 -7.77 -8.61
CA HIS A 186 3.15 -6.40 -8.53
C HIS A 186 3.72 -5.88 -9.86
N GLU A 187 3.84 -6.74 -10.86
CA GLU A 187 4.14 -6.39 -12.27
C GLU A 187 2.86 -6.31 -13.10
#